data_AF-A0A3C0NUX8-F1
#
_entry.id   AF-A0A3C0NUX8-F1
#
_cell.length_a   1.000
_cell.length_b   1.000
_cell.length_c   1.000
_cell.angle_alpha   90.00
_cell.angle_beta   90.00
_cell.angle_gamma   90.00
#
_symmetry.space_group_name_H-M   'P 1'
#
loop_
_entity.id
_entity.type
_entity.pdbx_description
1 polymer ?
#
loop_
_entity_poly.entity_id
_entity_poly.type
_entity_poly.pdbx_seq_one_letter_code
_entity_poly.pdbx_strand_id
1 'polypeptide(L)' 'GIFEKDHALSRRFQKIDVTEPSVAETIEILKGLKSKFEEHHSVKYSASALSTAAELSAKYINDRHLPDKAIDVID' A
#
# COMPACT_ATOMS: atom_id res chain seq x y z
N GLY A 1 -1.84 -23.36 4.11
CA GLY A 1 -0.67 -22.81 3.37
C GLY A 1 0.48 -23.82 3.31
N ILE A 2 1.56 -23.56 2.55
CA ILE A 2 2.73 -24.46 2.44
C ILE A 2 3.32 -24.79 3.83
N PHE A 3 3.33 -23.82 4.74
CA PHE A 3 3.83 -23.97 6.11
C PHE A 3 2.99 -24.86 7.04
N GLU A 4 1.69 -25.03 6.78
CA GLU A 4 0.84 -25.88 7.63
C GLU A 4 0.93 -27.36 7.24
N LYS A 5 1.35 -27.65 6.01
CA LYS A 5 1.49 -29.02 5.50
C LYS A 5 2.85 -29.63 5.83
N ASP A 6 3.87 -28.81 6.12
CA ASP A 6 5.24 -29.27 6.38
C ASP A 6 5.71 -28.87 7.79
N HIS A 7 5.74 -29.87 8.66
CA HIS A 7 6.11 -29.75 10.07
C HIS A 7 7.59 -29.36 10.28
N ALA A 8 8.46 -29.56 9.27
CA ALA A 8 9.86 -29.16 9.35
C ALA A 8 10.06 -27.66 9.05
N LEU A 9 9.19 -27.07 8.24
CA LEU A 9 9.20 -25.64 7.91
C LEU A 9 8.51 -24.79 8.99
N SER A 10 7.40 -25.25 9.56
CA SER A 10 6.65 -24.52 10.59
C SER A 10 7.45 -24.22 11.87
N ARG A 11 8.45 -25.05 12.19
CA ARG A 11 9.38 -24.85 13.32
C ARG A 11 10.58 -23.94 13.01
N ARG A 12 10.84 -23.63 11.74
CA ARG A 12 11.96 -22.79 11.29
C ARG A 12 11.55 -21.38 10.89
N PHE A 13 10.27 -21.21 10.55
CA PHE A 13 9.74 -19.94 10.08
C PHE A 13 8.60 -19.49 10.98
N GLN A 14 8.68 -18.26 11.45
CA GLN A 14 7.58 -17.59 12.12
C GLN A 14 6.71 -16.88 11.09
N LYS A 15 5.41 -17.16 11.10
CA LYS A 15 4.44 -16.40 10.30
C LYS A 15 4.27 -15.02 10.91
N ILE A 16 4.54 -13.99 10.11
CA ILE A 16 4.21 -12.60 10.44
C ILE A 16 3.06 -12.19 9.55
N ASP A 17 1.91 -11.92 10.17
CA ASP A 17 0.73 -11.45 9.46
C ASP A 17 0.87 -9.95 9.19
N VAL A 18 0.88 -9.58 7.91
CA VAL A 18 0.91 -8.19 7.46
C VAL A 18 -0.52 -7.82 7.09
N THR A 19 -1.08 -6.87 7.83
CA THR A 19 -2.44 -6.37 7.58
C THR A 19 -2.39 -5.24 6.55
N GLU A 20 -3.51 -5.04 5.85
CA GLU A 20 -3.69 -3.87 5.00
C GLU A 20 -3.60 -2.60 5.86
N PRO A 21 -2.81 -1.59 5.46
CA PRO A 21 -2.74 -0.33 6.18
C PRO A 21 -4.05 0.43 6.12
N SER A 22 -4.31 1.24 7.14
CA SER A 22 -5.41 2.20 7.13
C SER A 22 -5.22 3.26 6.03
N VAL A 23 -6.31 3.97 5.72
CA VAL A 23 -6.26 5.13 4.80
C VAL A 23 -5.27 6.18 5.30
N ALA A 24 -5.25 6.46 6.61
CA ALA A 24 -4.33 7.42 7.21
C ALA A 24 -2.86 7.01 7.06
N GLU A 25 -2.54 5.73 7.33
CA GLU A 25 -1.19 5.19 7.11
C GLU A 25 -0.80 5.22 5.63
N THR A 26 -1.74 4.93 4.73
CA THR A 26 -1.51 5.01 3.30
C THR A 26 -1.16 6.44 2.88
N ILE A 27 -1.84 7.45 3.40
CA ILE A 27 -1.52 8.86 3.12
C ILE A 27 -0.08 9.18 3.53
N GLU A 28 0.39 8.71 4.69
CA GLU A 28 1.78 8.89 5.12
C GLU A 28 2.78 8.15 4.24
N ILE A 29 2.44 6.93 3.79
CA ILE A 29 3.25 6.18 2.82
C ILE A 29 3.37 6.96 1.50
N LEU A 30 2.24 7.46 0.97
CA LEU A 30 2.23 8.26 -0.27
C LEU A 30 3.04 9.56 -0.11
N LYS A 31 2.99 10.22 1.05
CA LYS A 31 3.84 11.40 1.33
C LYS A 31 5.33 11.04 1.31
N GLY A 32 5.71 9.88 1.83
CA GLY A 32 7.09 9.39 1.78
C GLY A 32 7.57 9.04 0.37
N LEU A 33 6.65 8.61 -0.51
CA LEU A 33 6.94 8.27 -1.90
C LEU A 33 6.86 9.49 -2.85
N LYS A 34 6.15 10.55 -2.45
CA LYS A 34 5.87 11.74 -3.24
C LYS A 34 7.07 12.26 -4.02
N SER A 35 8.20 12.49 -3.36
CA SER A 35 9.39 13.09 -4.01
C SER A 35 9.92 12.25 -5.17
N LYS A 36 9.90 10.92 -5.04
CA LYS A 36 10.34 10.00 -6.11
C LYS A 36 9.37 10.00 -7.29
N PHE A 37 8.07 10.04 -7.02
CA PHE A 37 7.05 10.07 -8.07
C PHE A 37 7.02 11.43 -8.80
N GLU A 38 7.19 12.54 -8.07
CA GLU A 38 7.30 13.87 -8.68
C GLU A 38 8.49 13.97 -9.64
N GLU A 39 9.63 13.40 -9.27
CA GLU A 39 10.83 13.34 -10.13
C GLU A 39 10.61 12.44 -11.35
N HIS A 40 10.04 11.24 -11.14
CA HIS A 40 9.78 10.27 -12.21
C HIS A 40 8.80 10.81 -13.27
N HIS A 41 7.69 11.40 -12.82
CA HIS A 41 6.61 11.88 -13.70
C HIS A 41 6.74 13.34 -14.12
N SER A 42 7.71 14.08 -13.56
CA SER A 42 7.88 15.52 -13.76
C SER A 42 6.63 16.35 -13.43
N VAL A 43 5.88 15.94 -12.40
CA VAL A 43 4.67 16.62 -11.90
C VAL A 43 4.81 17.00 -10.44
N LYS A 44 3.89 17.83 -9.94
CA LYS A 44 3.77 18.13 -8.50
C LYS A 44 2.43 17.67 -7.95
N TYR A 45 2.45 16.86 -6.91
CA TYR A 45 1.24 16.40 -6.23
C TYR A 45 0.90 17.30 -5.05
N SER A 46 -0.34 17.78 -5.00
CA SER A 46 -0.85 18.46 -3.81
C SER A 46 -1.10 17.46 -2.68
N ALA A 47 -1.04 17.94 -1.43
CA ALA A 47 -1.36 17.09 -0.28
C ALA A 47 -2.82 16.58 -0.32
N SER A 48 -3.74 17.39 -0.87
CA SER A 48 -5.12 16.98 -1.08
C SER A 48 -5.23 15.86 -2.11
N ALA A 49 -4.47 15.89 -3.21
CA ALA A 49 -4.49 14.83 -4.21
C ALA A 49 -4.08 13.47 -3.63
N LEU A 50 -3.03 13.42 -2.80
CA LEU A 50 -2.61 12.18 -2.13
C LEU A 50 -3.69 11.65 -1.18
N SER A 51 -4.35 12.54 -0.46
CA SER A 51 -5.44 12.18 0.46
C SER A 51 -6.64 11.62 -0.30
N THR A 52 -7.05 12.29 -1.36
CA THR A 52 -8.15 11.87 -2.24
C THR A 52 -7.84 10.54 -2.94
N ALA A 53 -6.61 10.31 -3.39
CA ALA A 53 -6.22 9.04 -4.01
C ALA A 53 -6.38 7.87 -3.03
N ALA A 54 -5.93 8.03 -1.78
CA ALA A 54 -6.08 7.00 -0.75
C ALA A 54 -7.57 6.75 -0.40
N GLU A 55 -8.37 7.81 -0.24
CA GLU A 55 -9.80 7.68 0.11
C GLU A 55 -10.64 7.06 -1.01
N LEU A 56 -10.46 7.51 -2.25
CA LEU A 56 -11.24 7.03 -3.39
C LEU A 56 -10.85 5.60 -3.79
N SER A 57 -9.55 5.27 -3.75
CA SER A 57 -9.11 3.89 -3.99
C SER A 57 -9.63 2.94 -2.92
N ALA A 58 -9.62 3.35 -1.65
CA ALA A 58 -10.22 2.56 -0.57
C ALA A 58 -11.73 2.34 -0.76
N LYS A 59 -12.45 3.36 -1.25
CA LYS A 59 -13.91 3.32 -1.38
C LYS A 59 -14.40 2.57 -2.61
N TYR A 60 -13.71 2.70 -3.74
CA TYR A 60 -14.22 2.22 -5.04
C TYR A 60 -13.43 1.04 -5.63
N ILE A 61 -12.19 0.82 -5.21
CA ILE A 61 -11.34 -0.30 -5.67
C ILE A 61 -11.28 -1.34 -4.55
N ASN A 62 -12.19 -2.32 -4.61
CA ASN A 62 -12.40 -3.33 -3.56
C ASN A 62 -11.69 -4.66 -3.83
N ASP A 63 -11.22 -4.87 -5.06
CA ASP A 63 -10.48 -6.06 -5.50
C ASP A 63 -8.98 -6.01 -5.16
N ARG A 64 -8.52 -4.87 -4.64
CA ARG A 64 -7.13 -4.61 -4.29
C ARG A 64 -7.00 -4.02 -2.89
N HIS A 65 -5.81 -4.16 -2.32
CA HIS A 65 -5.49 -3.70 -0.97
C HIS A 65 -4.63 -2.44 -1.03
N LEU A 66 -4.79 -1.57 -0.04
CA LEU A 66 -3.85 -0.50 0.25
C LEU A 66 -2.47 -1.08 0.63
N PRO A 67 -1.38 -0.32 0.46
CA PRO A 67 -1.30 1.01 -0.16
C PRO A 67 -1.24 0.94 -1.70
N ASP A 68 -1.07 -0.25 -2.27
CA ASP A 68 -0.80 -0.53 -3.69
C ASP A 68 -1.83 0.14 -4.62
N LYS A 69 -3.11 -0.08 -4.38
CA LYS A 69 -4.19 0.54 -5.20
C LYS A 69 -4.20 2.07 -5.16
N ALA A 70 -3.69 2.69 -4.10
CA ALA A 70 -3.61 4.14 -4.01
C ALA A 70 -2.38 4.67 -4.75
N ILE A 71 -1.30 3.88 -4.78
CA ILE A 71 -0.09 4.16 -5.56
C ILE A 71 -0.43 4.16 -7.05
N ASP A 72 -1.16 3.17 -7.55
CA ASP A 72 -1.53 3.13 -8.98
C ASP A 72 -2.50 4.23 -9.41
N VAL A 73 -3.18 4.88 -8.47
CA VAL A 73 -4.04 6.03 -8.77
C VAL A 73 -3.22 7.31 -8.90
N ILE A 74 -2.05 7.39 -8.25
CA ILE A 74 -1.16 8.56 -8.34
C ILE A 74 -0.07 8.40 -9.40
N ASP A 75 0.31 7.17 -9.72
CA ASP A 75 1.23 6.83 -10.82
C ASP A 75 0.63 7.21 -12.17
#